data_AF-A0A4P5VDS4-F1
#
_entry.id   AF-A0A4P5VDS4-F1
#
_cell.length_a   1.000
_cell.length_b   1.000
_cell.length_c   1.000
_cell.angle_alpha   90.00
_cell.angle_beta   90.00
_cell.angle_gamma   90.00
#
_symmetry.space_group_name_H-M   'P 1'
#
loop_
_entity.id
_entity.type
_entity.pdbx_description
1 polymer ?
#
loop_
_entity_poly.entity_id
_entity_poly.type
_entity_poly.pdbx_seq_one_letter_code
_entity_poly.pdbx_strand_id
1 'polypeptide(L)' 'MARPTIAEVRNLTDTQINEGIDGARRQLFDLRFQRATRRLEHPHRFKEARIKLAHLLTVQQERQRSTAS' A
#
# COMPACT_ATOMS: atom_id res chain seq x y z
N MET A 1 13.79 -2.53 4.31
CA MET A 1 12.74 -2.20 5.30
C MET A 1 11.67 -3.28 5.27
N ALA A 2 10.97 -3.50 6.38
CA ALA A 2 10.00 -4.57 6.51
C ALA A 2 8.84 -4.39 5.52
N ARG A 3 8.56 -5.43 4.73
CA ARG A 3 7.31 -5.50 3.95
C ARG A 3 6.19 -5.74 4.95
N PRO A 4 5.10 -4.97 4.94
CA PRO A 4 4.00 -5.20 5.87
C PRO A 4 3.43 -6.60 5.62
N THR A 5 3.45 -7.43 6.67
CA THR A 5 2.83 -8.74 6.61
C THR A 5 1.32 -8.58 6.59
N ILE A 6 0.59 -9.51 5.96
CA ILE A 6 -0.88 -9.43 5.89
C ILE A 6 -1.49 -9.43 7.30
N ALA A 7 -0.85 -10.12 8.26
CA ALA A 7 -1.27 -10.15 9.65
C ALA A 7 -1.24 -8.75 10.30
N GLU A 8 -0.19 -7.96 10.06
CA GLU A 8 -0.11 -6.58 10.55
C GLU A 8 -1.21 -5.70 9.97
N VAL A 9 -1.51 -5.86 8.67
CA VAL A 9 -2.54 -5.06 7.99
C VAL A 9 -3.94 -5.36 8.53
N ARG A 10 -4.21 -6.61 8.93
CA ARG A 10 -5.50 -7.01 9.52
C ARG A 10 -5.76 -6.39 10.89
N ASN A 11 -4.71 -6.02 11.62
CA ASN A 11 -4.83 -5.37 12.94
C ASN A 11 -5.17 -3.87 12.84
N LEU A 12 -5.08 -3.27 11.63
CA LEU A 12 -5.38 -1.86 11.41
C LEU A 12 -6.88 -1.58 11.40
N THR A 13 -7.29 -0.38 11.81
CA THR A 13 -8.70 0.05 11.68
C THR A 13 -9.03 0.41 10.23
N ASP A 14 -10.31 0.48 9.86
CA ASP A 14 -10.71 0.85 8.49
C ASP A 14 -10.19 2.23 8.08
N THR A 15 -10.18 3.18 9.02
CA THR A 15 -9.59 4.52 8.82
C THR A 15 -8.09 4.44 8.50
N GLN A 16 -7.33 3.66 9.27
CA GLN A 16 -5.88 3.46 9.05
C GLN A 16 -5.59 2.72 7.74
N ILE A 17 -6.46 1.79 7.34
CA ILE A 17 -6.34 1.12 6.04
C ILE A 17 -6.51 2.13 4.90
N ASN A 18 -7.54 2.98 4.97
CA ASN A 18 -7.78 4.02 3.95
C ASN A 18 -6.61 5.03 3.88
N GLU A 19 -6.14 5.52 5.02
CA GLU A 19 -4.96 6.39 5.09
C GLU A 19 -3.70 5.70 4.54
N GLY A 20 -3.53 4.41 4.84
CA GLY A 20 -2.44 3.59 4.32
C GLY A 20 -2.49 3.44 2.80
N ILE A 21 -3.69 3.29 2.22
CA ILE A 21 -3.91 3.20 0.77
C ILE A 21 -3.50 4.51 0.10
N ASP A 22 -3.95 5.65 0.63
CA ASP A 22 -3.63 6.96 0.08
C ASP A 22 -2.15 7.29 0.21
N GLY A 23 -1.53 6.95 1.35
CA GLY A 23 -0.09 7.03 1.53
C GLY A 23 0.69 6.19 0.52
N ALA A 24 0.27 4.94 0.29
CA ALA A 24 0.92 4.06 -0.69
C ALA A 24 0.76 4.57 -2.14
N ARG A 25 -0.39 5.15 -2.49
CA ARG A 25 -0.63 5.79 -3.80
C ARG A 25 0.26 7.00 -4.00
N ARG A 26 0.39 7.88 -2.99
CA ARG A 26 1.30 9.04 -3.02
C ARG A 26 2.75 8.59 -3.19
N GLN A 27 3.19 7.59 -2.42
CA GLN A 27 4.54 7.04 -2.56
C GLN A 27 4.80 6.50 -3.98
N LEU A 28 3.84 5.80 -4.58
CA LEU A 28 3.97 5.34 -5.96
C LEU A 28 4.02 6.48 -6.97
N PHE A 29 3.27 7.57 -6.73
CA PHE A 29 3.35 8.79 -7.55
C PHE A 29 4.74 9.41 -7.47
N ASP A 30 5.29 9.60 -6.27
CA ASP A 30 6.62 10.18 -6.06
C ASP A 30 7.71 9.32 -6.71
N LEU A 31 7.63 8.00 -6.58
CA LEU A 31 8.57 7.08 -7.22
C LEU A 31 8.48 7.15 -8.75
N ARG A 32 7.28 7.29 -9.33
CA ARG A 32 7.09 7.48 -10.77
C ARG A 32 7.68 8.82 -11.22
N PHE A 33 7.50 9.87 -10.43
CA PHE A 33 8.08 11.18 -10.68
C PHE A 33 9.61 11.14 -10.66
N GLN A 34 10.20 10.55 -9.62
CA GLN A 34 11.66 10.35 -9.52
C GLN A 34 12.23 9.53 -10.68
N ARG A 35 11.49 8.51 -11.14
CA ARG A 35 11.85 7.72 -12.32
C ARG A 35 11.83 8.58 -13.59
N ALA A 36 10.81 9.41 -13.76
CA ALA A 36 10.70 10.33 -14.90
C ALA A 36 11.84 11.35 -14.92
N THR A 37 12.26 11.85 -13.75
CA THR A 37 13.39 12.79 -13.62
C THR A 37 14.76 12.11 -13.65
N ARG A 38 14.83 10.78 -13.84
CA ARG A 38 16.07 9.97 -13.76
C ARG A 38 16.84 10.10 -12.43
N ARG A 39 16.14 10.35 -11.33
CA ARG A 39 16.69 10.48 -9.95
C ARG A 39 16.28 9.31 -9.04
N LEU A 40 15.92 8.18 -9.64
CA LEU A 40 15.44 7.03 -8.88
C LEU A 40 16.64 6.23 -8.35
N GLU A 41 16.93 6.35 -7.06
CA GLU A 41 18.04 5.64 -6.42
C GLU A 41 17.68 4.19 -6.01
N HIS A 42 16.41 3.94 -5.70
CA HIS A 42 15.98 2.66 -5.12
C HIS A 42 14.78 2.05 -5.86
N PRO A 43 15.00 1.35 -7.00
CA PRO A 43 13.93 0.75 -7.80
C PRO A 43 13.08 -0.28 -7.06
N HIS A 44 13.66 -0.99 -6.08
CA HIS A 44 12.93 -1.99 -5.28
C HIS A 44 11.76 -1.41 -4.48
N ARG A 45 11.79 -0.09 -4.17
CA ARG A 45 10.69 0.61 -3.48
C ARG A 45 9.39 0.56 -4.25
N PHE A 46 9.42 0.45 -5.58
CA PHE A 46 8.22 0.23 -6.38
C PHE A 46 7.53 -1.09 -6.03
N LYS A 47 8.31 -2.17 -5.92
CA LYS A 47 7.78 -3.49 -5.59
C LYS A 47 7.17 -3.47 -4.19
N GLU A 48 7.87 -2.86 -3.23
CA GLU A 48 7.41 -2.73 -1.85
C GLU A 48 6.10 -1.93 -1.74
N ALA A 49 6.04 -0.75 -2.36
CA ALA A 49 4.84 0.10 -2.33
C ALA A 49 3.64 -0.56 -3.03
N ARG A 50 3.87 -1.29 -4.14
CA ARG A 50 2.82 -2.07 -4.83
C ARG A 50 2.29 -3.21 -3.96
N ILE A 51 3.18 -3.96 -3.29
CA ILE A 51 2.78 -5.07 -2.41
C ILE A 51 1.99 -4.53 -1.22
N LYS A 52 2.47 -3.44 -0.59
CA LYS A 52 1.78 -2.78 0.52
C LYS A 52 0.36 -2.35 0.11
N LEU A 53 0.23 -1.69 -1.05
CA LEU A 53 -1.07 -1.28 -1.58
C LEU A 53 -1.98 -2.49 -1.83
N ALA A 54 -1.45 -3.58 -2.42
CA ALA A 54 -2.23 -4.78 -2.67
C ALA A 54 -2.75 -5.40 -1.36
N HIS A 55 -1.91 -5.54 -0.33
CA HIS A 55 -2.34 -6.08 0.96
C HIS A 55 -3.46 -5.24 1.61
N LEU A 56 -3.32 -3.92 1.58
CA LEU A 56 -4.33 -3.00 2.13
C LEU A 56 -5.68 -3.12 1.39
N LEU A 57 -5.64 -3.14 0.06
CA LEU A 57 -6.85 -3.30 -0.75
C LEU A 57 -7.50 -4.67 -0.55
N THR A 58 -6.72 -5.74 -0.42
CA THR A 58 -7.24 -7.08 -0.15
C THR A 58 -7.99 -7.11 1.18
N VAL A 59 -7.40 -6.59 2.27
CA VAL A 59 -8.05 -6.57 3.59
C VAL A 59 -9.30 -5.68 3.58
N GLN A 60 -9.25 -4.52 2.92
CA GLN A 60 -10.42 -3.66 2.74
C GLN A 60 -11.56 -4.40 2.04
N GLN A 61 -11.25 -5.13 0.97
CA GLN A 61 -12.23 -5.90 0.21
C GLN A 61 -12.78 -7.10 0.99
N GLU A 62 -11.92 -7.79 1.77
CA GLU A 62 -12.33 -8.87 2.69
C GLU A 62 -13.36 -8.35 3.68
N ARG A 63 -13.11 -7.20 4.34
CA ARG A 63 -14.03 -6.59 5.30
C ARG A 63 -15.36 -6.19 4.68
N GLN A 64 -15.33 -5.55 3.51
CA GLN A 64 -16.55 -5.17 2.79
C GLN A 64 -17.43 -6.38 2.44
N ARG A 65 -16.80 -7.51 2.07
CA ARG A 65 -17.52 -8.77 1.80
C ARG A 65 -18.13 -9.36 3.07
N SER A 66 -17.42 -9.32 4.19
CA SER A 66 -17.93 -9.78 5.48
C SER A 66 -19.09 -8.94 6.00
N THR A 67 -19.10 -7.63 5.77
CA THR A 67 -20.21 -6.75 6.18
C THR A 67 -21.44 -6.84 5.29
N ALA A 68 -21.30 -7.32 4.05
CA ALA A 68 -22.38 -7.44 3.08
C ALA A 68 -23.12 -8.80 3.15
N SER A 69 -22.77 -9.66 4.11
CA SER A 69 -23.41 -10.95 4.40
C SER A 69 -24.09 -10.89 5.77
#